data_AF-A0A031IJF3-F1
#
_entry.id   AF-A0A031IJF3-F1
#
_cell.length_a   1.000
_cell.length_b   1.000
_cell.length_c   1.000
_cell.angle_alpha   90.00
_cell.angle_beta   90.00
_cell.angle_gamma   90.00
#
_symmetry.space_group_name_H-M   'P 1'
#
loop_
_entity.id
_entity.type
_entity.pdbx_description
1 polymer ?
#
loop_
_entity_poly.entity_id
_entity_poly.type
_entity_poly.pdbx_seq_one_letter_code
_entity_poly.pdbx_strand_id
1 'polypeptide(L)'
;MKFFKALAKTEEAVWIPEAEWQTVCKQEGLTVPNHPQEQIVGLAYNNQRQIVEVTRNLRLPSLSYYVTILEPPNSRSLVSKRSYLTVLYEGTKQTENTEYGTFSLIEINVREEGLGERGLLLEALIQDIVKKFKSFVIRGDYATITLQGRVSEKCFTKYGFQLKDSYLTLSSGILPDRI
;
A
#
# COMPACT_ATOMS: atom_id res chain seq x y z
N MET A 1 -8.65 -33.14 -12.54
CA MET A 1 -7.74 -32.12 -13.11
C MET A 1 -8.15 -30.76 -12.53
N LYS A 2 -7.24 -30.06 -11.84
CA LYS A 2 -7.54 -28.73 -11.28
C LYS A 2 -7.45 -27.70 -12.40
N PHE A 3 -8.56 -27.06 -12.70
CA PHE A 3 -8.64 -25.96 -13.64
C PHE A 3 -8.10 -24.69 -12.99
N PHE A 4 -6.84 -24.35 -13.25
CA PHE A 4 -6.41 -22.96 -13.07
C PHE A 4 -6.95 -22.17 -14.25
N LYS A 5 -8.10 -21.50 -14.06
CA LYS A 5 -8.50 -20.41 -14.94
C LYS A 5 -7.33 -19.43 -14.99
N ALA A 6 -6.76 -19.24 -16.16
CA ALA A 6 -5.91 -18.08 -16.41
C ALA A 6 -6.80 -16.81 -16.26
N LEU A 7 -6.98 -16.29 -15.04
CA LEU A 7 -7.38 -14.89 -14.83
C LEU A 7 -6.54 -13.99 -15.74
N ALA A 8 -7.19 -13.12 -16.51
CA ALA A 8 -6.49 -12.15 -17.34
C ALA A 8 -5.43 -11.39 -16.52
N LYS A 9 -4.31 -10.96 -17.13
CA LYS A 9 -3.38 -10.02 -16.50
C LYS A 9 -4.20 -8.80 -16.07
N THR A 10 -4.40 -8.62 -14.78
CA THR A 10 -5.11 -7.45 -14.23
C THR A 10 -4.11 -6.31 -14.14
N GLU A 11 -4.53 -5.09 -14.46
CA GLU A 11 -3.69 -3.90 -14.26
C GLU A 11 -3.44 -3.63 -12.77
N GLU A 12 -4.23 -4.26 -11.90
CA GLU A 12 -4.25 -4.03 -10.46
C GLU A 12 -3.88 -5.29 -9.68
N ALA A 13 -3.19 -5.07 -8.56
CA ALA A 13 -2.92 -6.08 -7.57
C ALA A 13 -4.21 -6.45 -6.81
N VAL A 14 -4.28 -7.67 -6.29
CA VAL A 14 -5.47 -8.21 -5.65
C VAL A 14 -5.12 -8.76 -4.28
N TRP A 15 -5.77 -8.25 -3.23
CA TRP A 15 -5.60 -8.76 -1.87
C TRP A 15 -6.08 -10.21 -1.75
N ILE A 16 -5.29 -11.01 -1.02
CA ILE A 16 -5.62 -12.38 -0.65
C ILE A 16 -6.36 -12.32 0.69
N PRO A 17 -7.54 -12.96 0.84
CA PRO A 17 -8.22 -13.01 2.13
C PRO A 17 -7.35 -13.62 3.23
N GLU A 18 -7.40 -13.06 4.44
CA GLU A 18 -6.56 -13.50 5.57
C GLU A 18 -6.69 -15.00 5.87
N ALA A 19 -7.92 -15.53 5.79
CA ALA A 19 -8.20 -16.96 5.96
C ALA A 19 -7.48 -17.87 4.95
N GLU A 20 -7.04 -17.33 3.81
CA GLU A 20 -6.39 -18.08 2.73
C GLU A 20 -4.86 -17.99 2.74
N TRP A 21 -4.27 -17.08 3.54
CA TRP A 21 -2.83 -16.80 3.51
C TRP A 21 -1.97 -18.05 3.67
N GLN A 22 -2.24 -18.86 4.70
CA GLN A 22 -1.47 -20.10 4.95
C GLN A 22 -1.61 -21.10 3.80
N THR A 23 -2.81 -21.23 3.26
CA THR A 23 -3.10 -22.17 2.18
C THR A 23 -2.38 -21.77 0.90
N VAL A 24 -2.44 -20.49 0.54
CA VAL A 24 -1.79 -19.95 -0.66
C VAL A 24 -0.26 -20.05 -0.55
N CYS A 25 0.33 -19.62 0.57
CA CYS A 25 1.77 -19.73 0.78
C CYS A 25 2.24 -21.19 0.72
N LYS A 26 1.50 -22.13 1.33
CA LYS A 26 1.84 -23.55 1.30
C LYS A 26 1.77 -24.16 -0.10
N GLN A 27 0.79 -23.76 -0.92
CA GLN A 27 0.63 -24.25 -2.29
C GLN A 27 1.79 -23.82 -3.19
N GLU A 28 2.30 -22.61 -3.00
CA GLU A 28 3.39 -22.02 -3.79
C GLU A 28 4.78 -22.31 -3.21
N GLY A 29 4.87 -23.06 -2.11
CA GLY A 29 6.15 -23.38 -1.45
C GLY A 29 6.83 -22.14 -0.84
N LEU A 30 6.04 -21.15 -0.44
CA LEU A 30 6.49 -19.87 0.10
C LEU A 30 6.44 -19.87 1.63
N THR A 31 7.34 -19.09 2.21
CA THR A 31 7.36 -18.78 3.64
C THR A 31 7.22 -17.29 3.83
N VAL A 32 6.28 -16.87 4.67
CA VAL A 32 6.17 -15.48 5.10
C VAL A 32 7.38 -15.17 6.00
N PRO A 33 8.25 -14.21 5.61
CA PRO A 33 9.42 -13.88 6.41
C PRO A 33 9.03 -13.32 7.77
N ASN A 34 9.86 -13.57 8.78
CA ASN A 34 9.66 -12.94 10.09
C ASN A 34 10.32 -11.54 10.09
N HIS A 35 9.52 -10.51 10.33
CA HIS A 35 9.98 -9.13 10.42
C HIS A 35 9.75 -8.58 11.83
N PRO A 36 10.72 -8.66 12.76
CA PRO A 36 10.50 -8.34 14.17
C PRO A 36 10.18 -6.87 14.48
N GLN A 37 10.36 -5.96 13.51
CA GLN A 37 10.07 -4.54 13.65
C GLN A 37 8.89 -4.08 12.77
N GLU A 38 8.24 -5.03 12.09
CA GLU A 38 7.15 -4.79 11.17
C GLU A 38 5.95 -5.67 11.54
N GLN A 39 4.76 -5.22 11.17
CA GLN A 39 3.53 -5.96 11.28
C GLN A 39 3.05 -6.28 9.86
N ILE A 40 2.62 -7.53 9.64
CA ILE A 40 1.94 -7.89 8.40
C ILE A 40 0.61 -7.14 8.29
N VAL A 41 0.41 -6.44 7.18
CA VAL A 41 -0.85 -5.80 6.81
C VAL A 41 -1.67 -6.75 5.95
N GLY A 42 -1.02 -7.40 4.99
CA GLY A 42 -1.64 -8.51 4.28
C GLY A 42 -0.81 -9.12 3.16
N LEU A 43 -1.40 -10.09 2.48
CA LEU A 43 -0.84 -10.70 1.27
C LEU A 43 -1.66 -10.29 0.05
N ALA A 44 -1.01 -10.13 -1.09
CA ALA A 44 -1.66 -9.82 -2.35
C ALA A 44 -0.99 -10.53 -3.52
N TYR A 45 -1.71 -10.69 -4.62
CA TYR A 45 -1.12 -10.98 -5.93
C TYR A 45 -0.78 -9.66 -6.61
N ASN A 46 0.47 -9.47 -7.03
CA ASN A 46 0.80 -8.37 -7.94
C ASN A 46 0.27 -8.65 -9.36
N ASN A 47 0.44 -7.70 -10.27
CA ASN A 47 -0.04 -7.84 -11.66
C ASN A 47 0.68 -8.96 -12.46
N GLN A 48 1.83 -9.43 -11.98
CA GLN A 48 2.55 -10.60 -12.51
C GLN A 48 2.11 -11.91 -11.83
N ARG A 49 1.11 -11.87 -10.94
CA ARG A 49 0.61 -12.98 -10.12
C ARG A 49 1.65 -13.56 -9.16
N GLN A 50 2.67 -12.79 -8.84
CA GLN A 50 3.57 -13.11 -7.75
C GLN A 50 2.88 -12.74 -6.45
N ILE A 51 3.07 -13.58 -5.43
CA ILE A 51 2.58 -13.26 -4.10
C ILE A 51 3.53 -12.23 -3.50
N VAL A 52 2.96 -11.12 -3.06
CA VAL A 52 3.66 -10.07 -2.34
C VAL A 52 3.12 -9.98 -0.93
N GLU A 53 4.03 -9.74 0.00
CA GLU A 53 3.73 -9.40 1.38
C GLU A 53 3.71 -7.88 1.52
N VAL A 54 2.66 -7.36 2.17
CA VAL A 54 2.56 -5.97 2.58
C VAL A 54 2.74 -5.89 4.09
N THR A 55 3.74 -5.14 4.53
CA THR A 55 4.03 -4.92 5.95
C THR A 55 4.02 -3.43 6.29
N ARG A 56 3.91 -3.11 7.58
CA ARG A 56 4.07 -1.76 8.11
C ARG A 56 5.06 -1.76 9.27
N ASN A 57 5.90 -0.75 9.38
CA ASN A 57 6.72 -0.57 10.57
C ASN A 57 5.85 -0.36 11.84
N LEU A 58 6.45 -0.64 13.00
CA LEU A 58 5.80 -0.44 14.30
C LEU A 58 6.14 0.90 14.98
N ARG A 59 7.02 1.71 14.39
CA ARG A 59 7.59 2.90 15.04
C ARG A 59 6.89 4.18 14.61
N LEU A 60 6.23 4.85 15.53
CA LEU A 60 5.76 6.24 15.36
C LEU A 60 6.92 7.24 15.49
N PRO A 61 6.78 8.49 14.97
CA PRO A 61 5.61 9.05 14.30
C PRO A 61 5.52 8.76 12.78
N SER A 62 6.55 8.13 12.19
CA SER A 62 6.58 7.78 10.76
C SER A 62 5.96 6.40 10.50
N LEU A 63 4.86 6.33 9.76
CA LEU A 63 4.33 5.05 9.30
C LEU A 63 4.90 4.75 7.90
N SER A 64 5.64 3.66 7.80
CA SER A 64 6.19 3.17 6.54
C SER A 64 5.59 1.82 6.21
N TYR A 65 5.09 1.71 4.99
CA TYR A 65 4.51 0.50 4.41
C TYR A 65 5.48 -0.05 3.38
N TYR A 66 5.59 -1.37 3.29
CA TYR A 66 6.50 -2.05 2.39
C TYR A 66 5.75 -3.12 1.60
N VAL A 67 6.10 -3.31 0.33
CA VAL A 67 5.68 -4.44 -0.48
C VAL A 67 6.91 -5.25 -0.88
N THR A 68 6.90 -6.54 -0.55
CA THR A 68 8.01 -7.48 -0.76
C THR A 68 7.51 -8.69 -1.56
N ILE A 69 8.19 -9.12 -2.63
CA ILE A 69 7.88 -10.42 -3.25
C ILE A 69 8.23 -11.52 -2.25
N LEU A 70 7.29 -12.43 -2.05
CA LEU A 70 7.59 -13.68 -1.40
C LEU A 70 8.28 -14.63 -2.38
N GLU A 71 9.53 -14.96 -2.07
CA GLU A 71 10.33 -15.91 -2.83
C GLU A 71 10.46 -17.25 -2.07
N PRO A 72 10.60 -18.38 -2.79
CA PRO A 72 10.96 -19.64 -2.16
C PRO A 72 12.32 -19.55 -1.43
N PRO A 73 12.54 -20.28 -0.33
CA PRO A 73 13.74 -20.18 0.52
C PRO A 73 15.10 -20.37 -0.19
N ASN A 74 15.13 -20.99 -1.37
CA ASN A 74 16.34 -21.30 -2.14
C ASN A 74 16.46 -20.50 -3.45
N SER A 75 15.64 -19.47 -3.62
CA SER A 75 15.72 -18.51 -4.72
C SER A 75 17.01 -17.69 -4.62
N ARG A 76 17.86 -17.72 -5.66
CA ARG A 76 18.92 -16.71 -5.83
C ARG A 76 18.25 -15.45 -6.38
N SER A 77 17.87 -14.54 -5.49
CA SER A 77 17.22 -13.28 -5.82
C SER A 77 17.91 -12.55 -6.99
N LEU A 78 17.15 -12.31 -8.06
CA LEU A 78 17.47 -11.28 -9.05
C LEU A 78 16.83 -10.00 -8.51
N VAL A 79 17.61 -9.10 -7.87
CA VAL A 79 17.40 -7.63 -7.82
C VAL A 79 15.91 -7.18 -7.73
N SER A 80 15.35 -6.59 -6.68
CA SER A 80 15.80 -5.39 -5.95
C SER A 80 14.78 -5.01 -4.85
N LYS A 81 15.26 -4.18 -3.91
CA LYS A 81 14.58 -3.46 -2.81
C LYS A 81 13.05 -3.33 -2.94
N ARG A 82 12.37 -3.70 -1.85
CA ARG A 82 10.94 -3.53 -1.58
C ARG A 82 10.40 -2.20 -2.10
N SER A 83 9.18 -2.21 -2.64
CA SER A 83 8.43 -0.96 -2.82
C SER A 83 8.02 -0.42 -1.46
N TYR A 84 7.93 0.89 -1.30
CA TYR A 84 7.57 1.49 -0.02
C TYR A 84 6.79 2.79 -0.15
N LEU A 85 6.05 3.10 0.90
CA LEU A 85 5.36 4.36 1.12
C LEU A 85 5.62 4.82 2.54
N THR A 86 5.95 6.10 2.72
CA THR A 86 6.16 6.68 4.06
C THR A 86 5.24 7.88 4.26
N VAL A 87 4.54 7.87 5.40
CA VAL A 87 3.78 9.02 5.90
C VAL A 87 4.28 9.44 7.28
N LEU A 88 4.28 10.73 7.53
CA LEU A 88 4.47 11.29 8.86
C LEU A 88 3.09 11.57 9.47
N TYR A 89 2.83 11.03 10.66
CA TYR A 89 1.70 11.47 11.46
C TYR A 89 2.03 12.81 12.11
N GLU A 90 1.34 13.87 11.69
CA GLU A 90 1.59 15.23 12.17
C GLU A 90 0.84 15.54 13.47
N GLY A 91 -0.19 14.74 13.78
CA GLY A 91 -0.96 14.83 15.01
C GLY A 91 -2.47 14.81 14.78
N THR A 92 -3.19 14.83 15.90
CA THR A 92 -4.63 15.01 15.94
C THR A 92 -4.95 16.47 16.15
N LYS A 93 -5.89 17.01 15.38
CA LYS A 93 -6.54 18.28 15.70
C LYS A 93 -7.97 18.01 16.19
N GLN A 94 -8.31 18.60 17.33
CA GLN A 94 -9.69 18.62 17.82
C GLN A 94 -10.35 19.95 17.43
N THR A 95 -11.56 19.83 16.90
CA THR A 95 -12.51 20.93 16.75
C THR A 95 -13.70 20.67 17.66
N GLU A 96 -14.58 21.65 17.84
CA GLU A 96 -15.76 21.54 18.70
C GLU A 96 -16.65 20.31 18.36
N ASN A 97 -16.62 19.84 17.11
CA ASN A 97 -17.50 18.78 16.62
C ASN A 97 -16.78 17.53 16.10
N THR A 98 -15.46 17.59 15.88
CA THR A 98 -14.73 16.52 15.19
C THR A 98 -13.27 16.46 15.61
N GLU A 99 -12.80 15.24 15.85
CA GLU A 99 -11.39 14.89 15.93
C GLU A 99 -10.90 14.45 14.55
N TYR A 100 -9.83 15.07 14.03
CA TYR A 100 -9.26 14.67 12.76
C TYR A 100 -7.74 14.49 12.78
N GLY A 101 -7.29 13.35 12.23
CA GLY A 101 -5.87 13.02 12.08
C GLY A 101 -5.25 13.71 10.86
N THR A 102 -4.05 14.26 11.02
CA THR A 102 -3.32 14.90 9.92
C THR A 102 -2.07 14.08 9.58
N PHE A 103 -1.89 13.79 8.30
CA PHE A 103 -0.80 12.97 7.79
C PHE A 103 -0.11 13.66 6.61
N SER A 104 1.21 13.67 6.64
CA SER A 104 2.04 14.11 5.51
C SER A 104 2.54 12.89 4.75
N LEU A 105 2.15 12.75 3.49
CA LEU A 105 2.68 11.78 2.56
C LEU A 105 4.04 12.27 2.07
N ILE A 106 5.10 11.60 2.54
CA ILE A 106 6.49 12.01 2.35
C ILE A 106 7.02 11.45 1.03
N GLU A 107 6.81 10.16 0.81
CA GLU A 107 7.43 9.47 -0.32
C GLU A 107 6.63 8.22 -0.69
N ILE A 108 6.61 7.92 -1.99
CA ILE A 108 6.18 6.64 -2.54
C ILE A 108 7.21 6.21 -3.57
N ASN A 109 7.86 5.08 -3.33
CA ASN A 109 8.79 4.47 -4.26
C ASN A 109 8.30 3.08 -4.64
N VAL A 110 8.28 2.81 -5.94
CA VAL A 110 7.89 1.52 -6.49
C VAL A 110 9.05 1.00 -7.32
N ARG A 111 9.47 -0.23 -7.04
CA ARG A 111 10.52 -0.91 -7.81
C ARG A 111 10.09 -1.15 -9.25
N GLU A 112 11.06 -1.32 -10.15
CA GLU A 112 10.81 -1.38 -11.60
C GLU A 112 9.82 -2.48 -12.00
N GLU A 113 9.92 -3.63 -11.34
CA GLU A 113 9.06 -4.79 -11.51
C GLU A 113 7.72 -4.69 -10.75
N GLY A 114 7.57 -3.70 -9.86
CA GLY A 114 6.46 -3.51 -8.92
C GLY A 114 5.20 -2.88 -9.53
N LEU A 115 4.83 -3.26 -10.74
CA LEU A 115 3.62 -2.75 -11.39
C LEU A 115 2.37 -3.05 -10.54
N GLY A 116 1.61 -2.01 -10.20
CA GLY A 116 0.42 -2.10 -9.34
C GLY A 116 0.69 -2.01 -7.83
N GLU A 117 1.95 -2.12 -7.37
CA GLU A 117 2.28 -2.09 -5.92
C GLU A 117 2.02 -0.73 -5.27
N ARG A 118 2.04 0.36 -6.05
CA ARG A 118 1.58 1.68 -5.60
C ARG A 118 0.18 1.60 -5.00
N GLY A 119 -0.69 0.83 -5.65
CA GLY A 119 -2.07 0.64 -5.22
C GLY A 119 -2.14 -0.02 -3.86
N LEU A 120 -1.44 -1.15 -3.70
CA LEU A 120 -1.35 -1.85 -2.42
C LEU A 120 -0.85 -0.96 -1.29
N LEU A 121 0.18 -0.14 -1.55
CA LEU A 121 0.72 0.80 -0.57
C LEU A 121 -0.31 1.87 -0.15
N LEU A 122 -1.05 2.43 -1.11
CA LEU A 122 -2.08 3.44 -0.84
C LEU A 122 -3.28 2.82 -0.12
N GLU A 123 -3.75 1.66 -0.55
CA GLU A 123 -4.87 0.94 0.07
C GLU A 123 -4.55 0.55 1.52
N ALA A 124 -3.36 -0.01 1.75
CA ALA A 124 -2.88 -0.35 3.10
C ALA A 124 -2.87 0.87 4.03
N LEU A 125 -2.34 2.00 3.55
CA LEU A 125 -2.34 3.26 4.28
C LEU A 125 -3.76 3.72 4.63
N ILE A 126 -4.65 3.75 3.63
CA ILE A 126 -6.00 4.27 3.80
C ILE A 126 -6.78 3.41 4.79
N GLN A 127 -6.73 2.08 4.64
CA GLN A 127 -7.41 1.15 5.54
C GLN A 127 -6.95 1.32 6.99
N ASP A 128 -5.64 1.50 7.22
CA ASP A 128 -5.10 1.71 8.57
C ASP A 128 -5.54 3.03 9.19
N ILE A 129 -5.64 4.09 8.39
CA ILE A 129 -6.10 5.40 8.87
C ILE A 129 -7.61 5.38 9.15
N VAL A 130 -8.42 4.82 8.25
CA VAL A 130 -9.89 4.72 8.40
C VAL A 130 -10.28 3.92 9.64
N LYS A 131 -9.53 2.87 9.98
CA LYS A 131 -9.75 2.09 11.22
C LYS A 131 -9.56 2.91 12.49
N LYS A 132 -8.73 3.96 12.45
CA LYS A 132 -8.36 4.76 13.63
C LYS A 132 -9.05 6.13 13.68
N PHE A 133 -9.36 6.72 12.54
CA PHE A 133 -9.84 8.10 12.45
C PHE A 133 -11.13 8.19 11.62
N LYS A 134 -12.19 8.73 12.24
CA LYS A 134 -13.45 9.04 11.54
C LYS A 134 -13.28 10.19 10.53
N SER A 135 -12.36 11.10 10.82
CA SER A 135 -12.02 12.22 9.94
C SER A 135 -10.50 12.33 9.85
N PHE A 136 -9.98 12.53 8.65
CA PHE A 136 -8.55 12.64 8.44
C PHE A 136 -8.24 13.41 7.17
N VAL A 137 -6.98 13.84 7.06
CA VAL A 137 -6.41 14.38 5.83
C VAL A 137 -5.00 13.81 5.62
N ILE A 138 -4.73 13.35 4.42
CA ILE A 138 -3.41 12.93 3.95
C ILE A 138 -2.98 13.90 2.86
N ARG A 139 -1.81 14.51 2.99
CA ARG A 139 -1.29 15.48 2.02
C ARG A 139 0.15 15.22 1.66
N GLY A 140 0.49 15.26 0.38
CA GLY A 140 1.87 15.19 -0.10
C GLY A 140 2.09 16.12 -1.28
N ASP A 141 3.29 16.68 -1.39
CA ASP A 141 3.68 17.49 -2.55
C ASP A 141 3.71 16.62 -3.82
N TYR A 142 2.93 16.99 -4.84
CA TYR A 142 2.75 16.17 -6.03
C TYR A 142 4.06 15.94 -6.77
N ALA A 143 4.90 16.98 -6.90
CA ALA A 143 6.18 16.88 -7.60
C ALA A 143 7.12 15.90 -6.89
N THR A 144 7.18 15.95 -5.56
CA THR A 144 7.97 15.03 -4.74
C THR A 144 7.47 13.59 -4.88
N ILE A 145 6.17 13.36 -4.68
CA ILE A 145 5.56 12.02 -4.71
C ILE A 145 5.61 11.37 -6.10
N THR A 146 5.61 12.17 -7.16
CA THR A 146 5.61 11.66 -8.54
C THR A 146 6.97 11.69 -9.21
N LEU A 147 8.05 11.99 -8.48
CA LEU A 147 9.40 12.15 -9.02
C LEU A 147 9.42 13.14 -10.20
N GLN A 148 8.87 14.33 -9.96
CA GLN A 148 8.71 15.42 -10.94
C GLN A 148 7.75 15.06 -12.09
N GLY A 149 6.60 14.46 -11.78
CA GLY A 149 5.53 14.17 -12.76
C GLY A 149 5.71 12.89 -13.58
N ARG A 150 6.67 12.02 -13.22
CA ARG A 150 6.86 10.71 -13.87
C ARG A 150 5.71 9.75 -13.61
N VAL A 151 4.92 10.01 -12.57
CA VAL A 151 3.72 9.23 -12.23
C VAL A 151 2.47 10.06 -12.49
N SER A 152 1.56 9.52 -13.31
CA SER A 152 0.29 10.17 -13.61
C SER A 152 -0.56 10.38 -12.35
N GLU A 153 -1.22 11.54 -12.26
CA GLU A 153 -2.21 11.84 -11.22
C GLU A 153 -3.30 10.75 -11.11
N LYS A 154 -3.67 10.11 -12.23
CA LYS A 154 -4.67 9.03 -12.27
C LYS A 154 -4.31 7.84 -11.39
N CYS A 155 -3.03 7.63 -11.10
CA CYS A 155 -2.59 6.58 -10.17
C CYS A 155 -3.03 6.84 -8.72
N PHE A 156 -3.40 8.07 -8.38
CA PHE A 156 -3.82 8.50 -7.05
C PHE A 156 -5.33 8.79 -7.00
N THR A 157 -5.89 9.40 -8.05
CA THR A 157 -7.33 9.77 -8.05
C THR A 157 -8.27 8.59 -7.94
N LYS A 158 -7.88 7.42 -8.47
CA LYS A 158 -8.63 6.17 -8.28
C LYS A 158 -8.74 5.73 -6.81
N TYR A 159 -7.87 6.24 -5.94
CA TYR A 159 -7.86 6.01 -4.49
C TYR A 159 -8.46 7.18 -3.69
N GLY A 160 -9.14 8.12 -4.35
CA GLY A 160 -9.80 9.26 -3.71
C GLY A 160 -8.91 10.48 -3.50
N PHE A 161 -7.63 10.44 -3.88
CA PHE A 161 -6.79 11.64 -3.82
C PHE A 161 -7.22 12.67 -4.87
N GLN A 162 -7.10 13.94 -4.55
CA GLN A 162 -7.31 15.06 -5.46
C GLN A 162 -6.05 15.92 -5.52
N LEU A 163 -5.63 16.34 -6.72
CA LEU A 163 -4.59 17.34 -6.87
C LEU A 163 -5.19 18.75 -6.66
N LYS A 164 -4.75 19.45 -5.62
CA LYS A 164 -5.13 20.84 -5.30
C LYS A 164 -3.89 21.63 -4.92
N ASP A 165 -3.66 22.77 -5.57
CA ASP A 165 -2.55 23.68 -5.28
C ASP A 165 -1.18 22.99 -5.20
N SER A 166 -0.90 22.07 -6.15
CA SER A 166 0.32 21.23 -6.19
C SER A 166 0.42 20.13 -5.13
N TYR A 167 -0.61 19.93 -4.30
CA TYR A 167 -0.66 18.84 -3.32
C TYR A 167 -1.64 17.74 -3.71
N LEU A 168 -1.21 16.49 -3.61
CA LEU A 168 -2.11 15.35 -3.55
C LEU A 168 -2.76 15.33 -2.17
N THR A 169 -4.09 15.46 -2.13
CA THR A 169 -4.86 15.47 -0.88
C THR A 169 -5.91 14.37 -0.89
N LEU A 170 -5.93 13.52 0.14
CA LEU A 170 -7.06 12.65 0.47
C LEU A 170 -7.69 13.11 1.77
N SER A 171 -9.02 13.15 1.85
CA SER A 171 -9.75 13.44 3.08
C SER A 171 -10.98 12.54 3.20
N SER A 172 -11.44 12.28 4.43
CA SER A 172 -12.51 11.30 4.71
C SER A 172 -13.81 11.50 3.90
N GLY A 173 -14.12 12.71 3.42
CA GLY A 173 -15.29 12.97 2.56
C GLY A 173 -15.11 12.64 1.06
N ILE A 174 -13.99 12.04 0.65
CA ILE A 174 -13.63 11.80 -0.77
C ILE A 174 -13.26 10.32 -1.02
N LEU A 175 -13.53 9.43 -0.07
CA LEU A 175 -13.24 8.01 -0.23
C LEU A 175 -14.18 7.38 -1.27
N PRO A 176 -13.67 6.55 -2.20
CA PRO A 176 -14.52 5.76 -3.08
C PRO A 176 -15.26 4.67 -2.30
N ASP A 177 -16.47 4.30 -2.74
CA ASP A 177 -17.38 3.33 -2.09
C ASP A 177 -16.81 1.89 -1.95
N ARG A 178 -15.55 1.63 -2.35
CA ARG A 178 -14.96 0.30 -2.51
C ARG A 178 -13.66 0.04 -1.75
N ILE A 179 -13.30 0.85 -0.74
CA ILE A 179 -12.09 0.61 0.08
C ILE A 179 -12.40 -0.30 1.29
#